data_AF-E1RCX1-F1
#
_entry.id   AF-E1RCX1-F1
#
_cell.length_a   1.000
_cell.length_b   1.000
_cell.length_c   1.000
_cell.angle_alpha   90.00
_cell.angle_beta   90.00
_cell.angle_gamma   90.00
#
_symmetry.space_group_name_H-M   'P 1'
#
loop_
_entity.id
_entity.type
_entity.pdbx_description
1 polymer ?
#
loop_
_entity_poly.entity_id
_entity_poly.type
_entity_poly.pdbx_seq_one_letter_code
_entity_poly.pdbx_strand_id
1 'polypeptide(L)'
;MTITELLAAIDPLQTIAVILGISGAALVAGKKAASRLSGFSCWIIANLIWFFEGVYSSNYYLAAMFGFYWITAVAGFWNSLKLKEKIERKSHSASVPLPFKSHDQ
;
A
#
# COMPACT_ATOMS: atom_id res chain seq x y z
N MET A 1 33.60 -14.45 -0.56
CA MET A 1 32.74 -13.28 -0.77
C MET A 1 33.28 -12.15 0.10
N THR A 2 33.89 -11.14 -0.50
CA THR A 2 34.41 -9.94 0.19
C THR A 2 33.34 -8.83 0.21
N ILE A 3 33.46 -7.84 1.10
CA ILE A 3 32.49 -6.74 1.25
C ILE A 3 32.27 -5.96 -0.07
N THR A 4 33.30 -5.87 -0.90
CA THR A 4 33.23 -5.25 -2.23
C THR A 4 32.37 -6.03 -3.22
N GLU A 5 32.39 -7.36 -3.20
CA GLU A 5 31.49 -8.18 -4.03
C GLU A 5 30.04 -8.10 -3.53
N LEU A 6 29.84 -8.00 -2.22
CA LEU A 6 28.52 -7.78 -1.64
C LEU A 6 27.94 -6.44 -2.10
N LEU A 7 28.72 -5.36 -2.07
CA LEU A 7 28.28 -4.03 -2.52
C LEU A 7 28.05 -3.97 -4.03
N ALA A 8 28.84 -4.69 -4.83
CA ALA A 8 28.64 -4.79 -6.28
C ALA A 8 27.37 -5.58 -6.67
N ALA A 9 26.93 -6.50 -5.80
CA ALA A 9 25.69 -7.27 -5.99
C ALA A 9 24.42 -6.51 -5.55
N ILE A 10 24.55 -5.37 -4.85
CA ILE A 10 23.42 -4.57 -4.40
C ILE A 10 22.97 -3.65 -5.53
N ASP A 11 21.90 -4.04 -6.21
CA ASP A 11 21.19 -3.17 -7.14
C ASP A 11 20.41 -2.09 -6.35
N PRO A 12 20.71 -0.79 -6.54
CA PRO A 12 20.05 0.29 -5.82
C PRO A 12 18.52 0.30 -6.03
N LEU A 13 18.05 -0.04 -7.24
CA LEU A 13 16.64 -0.03 -7.59
C LEU A 13 15.91 -1.20 -6.91
N GLN A 14 16.51 -2.40 -6.92
CA GLN A 14 15.95 -3.55 -6.19
C GLN A 14 15.97 -3.32 -4.68
N THR A 15 17.00 -2.65 -4.16
CA THR A 15 17.09 -2.30 -2.74
C THR A 15 15.93 -1.41 -2.32
N ILE A 16 15.61 -0.39 -3.12
CA ILE A 16 14.44 0.47 -2.89
C ILE A 16 13.15 -0.35 -2.93
N ALA A 17 12.99 -1.26 -3.90
CA ALA A 17 11.82 -2.13 -4.00
C ALA A 17 11.65 -3.02 -2.77
N VAL A 18 12.74 -3.57 -2.23
CA VAL A 18 12.74 -4.38 -1.00
C VAL A 18 12.31 -3.54 0.21
N ILE A 19 12.92 -2.36 0.41
CA ILE A 19 12.59 -1.47 1.54
C ILE A 19 11.11 -1.07 1.49
N LEU A 20 10.60 -0.71 0.31
CA LEU A 20 9.20 -0.38 0.10
C LEU A 20 8.30 -1.59 0.31
N GLY A 21 8.70 -2.79 -0.14
CA GLY A 21 7.96 -4.03 0.07
C GLY A 21 7.77 -4.37 1.54
N ILE A 22 8.85 -4.28 2.33
CA ILE A 22 8.85 -4.51 3.79
C ILE A 22 8.03 -3.44 4.51
N SER A 23 8.26 -2.17 4.16
CA SER A 23 7.52 -1.04 4.74
C SER A 23 6.02 -1.16 4.45
N GLY A 24 5.68 -1.54 3.22
CA GLY A 24 4.31 -1.83 2.79
C GLY A 24 3.67 -2.93 3.62
N ALA A 25 4.36 -4.05 3.81
CA ALA A 25 3.88 -5.17 4.61
C ALA A 25 3.61 -4.77 6.07
N ALA A 26 4.54 -4.04 6.70
CA ALA A 26 4.39 -3.56 8.07
C ALA A 26 3.18 -2.61 8.21
N LEU A 27 3.00 -1.69 7.27
CA LEU A 27 1.93 -0.71 7.29
C LEU A 27 0.55 -1.33 7.00
N VAL A 28 0.47 -2.30 6.07
CA VAL A 28 -0.78 -3.02 5.73
C VAL A 28 -1.22 -3.95 6.87
N ALA A 29 -0.28 -4.52 7.64
CA ALA A 29 -0.60 -5.33 8.81
C ALA A 29 -1.27 -4.52 9.94
N GLY A 30 -1.20 -3.19 9.90
CA GLY A 30 -1.82 -2.30 10.88
C GLY A 30 -3.35 -2.26 10.82
N LYS A 31 -3.99 -2.01 11.97
CA LYS A 31 -5.47 -1.93 12.08
C LYS A 31 -6.07 -0.63 11.52
N LYS A 32 -5.28 0.44 11.43
CA LYS A 32 -5.76 1.77 11.02
C LYS A 32 -5.90 1.85 9.51
N ALA A 33 -7.04 2.33 9.01
CA ALA A 33 -7.29 2.51 7.57
C ALA A 33 -6.24 3.40 6.90
N ALA A 34 -5.79 4.46 7.59
CA ALA A 34 -4.71 5.34 7.10
C ALA A 34 -3.35 4.61 6.98
N SER A 35 -3.03 3.72 7.92
CA SER A 35 -1.80 2.90 7.87
C SER A 35 -1.83 1.97 6.65
N ARG A 36 -2.97 1.30 6.44
CA ARG A 36 -3.16 0.39 5.30
C ARG A 36 -3.04 1.14 3.97
N LEU A 37 -3.57 2.36 3.88
CA LEU A 37 -3.45 3.21 2.69
C LEU A 37 -1.99 3.48 2.34
N SER A 38 -1.18 3.94 3.30
CA SER A 38 0.26 4.16 3.10
C SER A 38 0.98 2.87 2.71
N GLY A 39 0.59 1.73 3.31
CA GLY A 39 1.19 0.45 2.98
C GLY A 39 0.90 0.00 1.55
N PHE A 40 -0.32 0.17 1.06
CA PHE A 40 -0.65 -0.08 -0.34
C PHE A 40 0.09 0.88 -1.29
N SER A 41 0.29 2.15 -0.92
CA SER A 41 1.13 3.07 -1.71
C SER A 41 2.56 2.56 -1.87
N CYS A 42 3.17 2.04 -0.80
CA CYS A 42 4.49 1.42 -0.87
C CYS A 42 4.51 0.21 -1.81
N TRP A 43 3.49 -0.66 -1.74
CA TRP A 43 3.37 -1.82 -2.62
C TRP A 43 3.13 -1.47 -4.08
N ILE A 44 2.39 -0.41 -4.39
CA ILE A 44 2.21 0.05 -5.78
C ILE A 44 3.57 0.37 -6.41
N ILE A 45 4.43 1.09 -5.69
CA ILE A 45 5.76 1.45 -6.20
C ILE A 45 6.67 0.21 -6.25
N ALA A 46 6.72 -0.59 -5.18
CA ALA A 46 7.57 -1.78 -5.10
C ALA A 46 7.22 -2.81 -6.18
N ASN A 47 5.93 -3.12 -6.36
CA ASN A 47 5.47 -4.11 -7.33
C ASN A 47 5.72 -3.64 -8.77
N LEU A 48 5.64 -2.33 -9.02
CA LEU A 48 5.96 -1.79 -10.34
C LEU A 48 7.45 -1.94 -10.66
N ILE A 49 8.33 -1.71 -9.69
CA ILE A 49 9.77 -1.95 -9.85
C ILE A 49 10.05 -3.43 -10.14
N TRP A 50 9.45 -4.34 -9.37
CA TRP A 50 9.60 -5.79 -9.58
C TRP A 50 8.98 -6.32 -10.87
N PHE A 51 8.01 -5.60 -11.43
CA PHE A 51 7.45 -5.90 -12.75
C PHE A 51 8.38 -5.50 -13.90
N PHE A 52 9.09 -4.37 -13.76
CA PHE A 52 10.03 -3.89 -14.77
C PHE A 52 11.36 -4.62 -14.72
N GLU A 53 11.87 -4.92 -13.52
CA GLU A 53 12.75 -6.09 -13.39
C GLU A 53 11.93 -7.33 -13.80
N GLY A 54 12.43 -8.50 -14.14
CA GLY A 54 11.56 -9.57 -14.63
C GLY A 54 11.12 -9.37 -16.09
N VAL A 55 10.59 -8.21 -16.49
CA VAL A 55 10.57 -7.86 -17.94
C VAL A 55 12.01 -7.69 -18.43
N TYR A 56 12.84 -6.92 -17.71
CA TYR A 56 14.24 -6.70 -18.07
C TYR A 56 15.08 -7.97 -18.03
N SER A 57 14.97 -8.76 -16.95
CA SER A 57 15.65 -10.06 -16.85
C SER A 57 15.00 -11.21 -17.63
N SER A 58 13.98 -10.93 -18.45
CA SER A 58 13.21 -11.94 -19.22
C SER A 58 12.61 -13.06 -18.35
N ASN A 59 12.42 -12.81 -17.06
CA ASN A 59 11.71 -13.66 -16.13
C ASN A 59 10.21 -13.31 -16.13
N TYR A 60 9.50 -13.88 -17.09
CA TYR A 60 8.07 -13.63 -17.28
C TYR A 60 7.19 -14.09 -16.10
N TYR A 61 7.65 -15.05 -15.29
CA TYR A 61 6.94 -15.45 -14.07
C TYR A 61 6.98 -14.34 -13.02
N LEU A 62 8.15 -13.70 -12.85
CA LEU A 62 8.31 -12.54 -11.95
C LEU A 62 7.43 -11.38 -12.43
N ALA A 63 7.50 -11.06 -13.72
CA ALA A 63 6.69 -10.01 -14.32
C ALA A 63 5.18 -10.29 -14.17
N ALA A 64 4.71 -11.49 -14.49
CA ALA A 64 3.28 -11.82 -14.36
C ALA A 64 2.79 -11.72 -12.90
N MET A 65 3.56 -12.27 -11.96
CA MET A 65 3.21 -12.25 -10.54
C MET A 65 3.14 -10.82 -10.00
N PHE A 66 4.18 -10.01 -10.23
CA PHE A 66 4.22 -8.65 -9.72
C PHE A 66 3.30 -7.70 -10.47
N GLY A 67 2.98 -7.97 -11.74
CA GLY A 67 1.91 -7.28 -12.47
C GLY A 67 0.55 -7.52 -11.82
N PHE A 68 0.24 -8.76 -11.46
CA PHE A 68 -0.99 -9.08 -10.73
C PHE A 68 -1.00 -8.45 -9.32
N TYR A 69 0.12 -8.49 -8.60
CA TYR A 69 0.24 -7.86 -7.28
C TYR A 69 0.12 -6.34 -7.35
N TRP A 70 0.58 -5.72 -8.44
CA TRP A 70 0.37 -4.30 -8.66
C TRP A 70 -1.11 -3.94 -8.79
N ILE A 71 -1.87 -4.69 -9.61
CA ILE A 71 -3.32 -4.48 -9.79
C ILE A 71 -4.06 -4.66 -8.46
N THR A 72 -3.72 -5.69 -7.69
CA THR A 72 -4.36 -5.93 -6.40
C THR A 72 -3.95 -4.91 -5.33
N ALA A 73 -2.73 -4.37 -5.36
CA ALA A 73 -2.30 -3.28 -4.50
C ALA A 73 -3.08 -1.98 -4.78
N VAL A 74 -3.29 -1.67 -6.07
CA VAL A 74 -4.21 -0.62 -6.54
C VAL A 74 -5.61 -0.88 -5.96
N ALA A 75 -6.22 -2.04 -6.19
CA ALA A 75 -7.55 -2.34 -5.62
C ALA A 75 -7.61 -2.18 -4.08
N GLY A 76 -6.57 -2.64 -3.37
CA GLY A 76 -6.42 -2.50 -1.92
C GLY A 76 -6.34 -1.04 -1.44
N PHE A 77 -5.65 -0.19 -2.21
CA PHE A 77 -5.57 1.25 -1.95
C PHE A 77 -6.95 1.91 -2.01
N TRP A 78 -7.71 1.70 -3.08
CA TRP A 78 -9.06 2.29 -3.23
C TRP A 78 -10.02 1.81 -2.14
N ASN A 79 -9.93 0.52 -1.77
CA ASN A 79 -10.75 -0.02 -0.67
C ASN A 79 -10.42 0.63 0.67
N SER A 80 -9.13 0.86 0.93
CA SER A 80 -8.67 1.52 2.16
C SER A 80 -9.07 3.01 2.20
N LEU A 81 -9.05 3.69 1.04
CA LEU A 81 -9.49 5.07 0.90
C LEU A 81 -10.99 5.22 1.21
N LYS A 82 -11.83 4.38 0.59
CA LYS A 82 -13.28 4.34 0.86
C LYS A 82 -13.59 4.06 2.33
N LEU A 83 -12.82 3.17 2.97
CA LEU A 83 -12.97 2.87 4.39
C LEU A 83 -12.62 4.08 5.26
N LYS A 84 -11.53 4.79 4.96
CA LYS A 84 -11.13 6.01 5.66
C LYS A 84 -12.25 7.06 5.59
N GLU A 85 -12.77 7.34 4.40
CA GLU A 85 -13.87 8.30 4.21
C GLU A 85 -15.13 7.90 5.00
N LYS A 86 -15.47 6.60 5.02
CA LYS A 86 -16.62 6.10 5.77
C LYS A 86 -16.47 6.33 7.28
N ILE A 87 -15.25 6.15 7.81
CA ILE A 87 -14.94 6.40 9.22
C ILE A 87 -15.03 7.90 9.53
N GLU A 88 -14.47 8.75 8.67
CA GLU A 88 -14.51 10.22 8.83
C GLU A 88 -15.94 10.76 8.79
N ARG A 89 -16.77 10.30 7.84
CA ARG A 89 -18.19 10.67 7.78
C ARG A 89 -18.96 10.25 9.04
N LYS A 90 -18.71 9.03 9.55
CA LYS A 90 -19.36 8.55 10.77
C LYS A 90 -18.94 9.36 12.00
N SER A 91 -17.66 9.71 12.09
CA SER A 91 -17.14 10.59 13.15
C SER A 91 -17.79 11.97 13.10
N HIS A 92 -17.92 12.55 11.90
CA HIS A 92 -18.55 13.86 11.71
C HIS A 92 -20.04 13.83 12.10
N SER A 93 -20.80 12.83 11.61
CA SER A 93 -22.21 12.66 11.97
C SER A 93 -22.45 12.43 13.46
N ALA A 94 -21.52 11.79 14.17
CA ALA A 94 -21.64 11.57 15.62
C ALA A 94 -21.32 12.82 16.45
N SER A 95 -20.55 13.76 15.90
CA SER A 95 -20.18 15.03 16.57
C SER A 95 -21.24 16.13 16.43
N VAL A 96 -22.18 15.99 15.49
CA VAL A 96 -23.29 16.94 15.33
C VAL A 96 -24.39 16.56 16.34
N PRO A 97 -24.74 17.44 17.30
CA PRO A 97 -25.87 17.19 18.19
C PRO A 97 -27.15 17.02 17.37
N LEU A 98 -27.97 16.01 17.70
CA LEU A 98 -29.29 15.87 17.07
C LEU A 98 -30.06 17.19 17.26
N PRO A 99 -30.78 17.69 16.23
CA PRO A 99 -31.68 18.81 16.43
C PRO A 99 -32.63 18.44 17.57
N PHE A 100 -32.69 19.30 18.59
CA PHE A 100 -33.58 19.14 19.73
C PHE A 100 -34.98 19.00 19.17
N LYS A 101 -35.53 17.79 19.22
CA LYS A 101 -36.90 17.53 18.81
C LYS A 101 -37.75 18.26 19.84
N SER A 102 -38.24 19.46 19.51
CA SER A 102 -39.27 20.09 20.33
C SER A 102 -40.44 19.12 20.35
N HIS A 103 -40.65 18.51 21.52
CA HIS A 103 -41.93 17.87 21.80
C HIS A 103 -42.93 19.02 21.92
N ASP A 104 -43.46 19.43 20.77
CA ASP A 104 -44.68 20.23 20.73
C ASP A 104 -45.78 19.34 21.30
N GLN A 105 -46.35 19.84 22.38
CA GLN A 105 -47.41 19.21 23.17
C GLN A 105 -48.72 19.11 22.39
#